data_AF-A0A836K9S2-F1
#
_entry.id   AF-A0A836K9S2-F1
#
_cell.length_a   1.000
_cell.length_b   1.000
_cell.length_c   1.000
_cell.angle_alpha   90.00
_cell.angle_beta   90.00
_cell.angle_gamma   90.00
#
_symmetry.space_group_name_H-M   'P 1'
#
loop_
_entity.id
_entity.type
_entity.pdbx_description
1 polymer ?
#
loop_
_entity_poly.entity_id
_entity_poly.type
_entity_poly.pdbx_seq_one_letter_code
_entity_poly.pdbx_strand_id
1 'polypeptide(L)'
;MRDRIFAFAEQKVVLTIEEAERLSRTHWLNCGLYLYVYVKEYNVDAREYSDFVHQCSYDKLHYNGPLLDMLLSMQCAPEDAEKHDGLRAAGVNHLYYFTKANHSHAQKVLDFQRLRPIFTRPRPAGLPVEDDHRAKDQAGFEDDVEWLGFSYEDQWRLTNPETANKPMRRAYEVIYKEIKDRVTEDAKLVATTAPAASEQLALTSSSAGRDSVTMKVVENKRADLRPENFVMVDDSLMNTDAPLELGWSAVWYAHDAEELPTDVTEDASTPLYAAAVTSGRLQVIRNILELKAAAERIRQINSRSTSS
;
A
#
# COMPACT_ATOMS: atom_id res chain seq x y z
N MET A 1 14.04 -15.40 6.24
CA MET A 1 14.56 -14.04 5.96
C MET A 1 15.55 -13.60 7.04
N ARG A 2 15.22 -13.74 8.33
CA ARG A 2 16.13 -13.51 9.48
C ARG A 2 17.55 -14.03 9.25
N ASP A 3 17.71 -15.30 8.92
CA ASP A 3 19.04 -15.92 8.74
C ASP A 3 19.88 -15.26 7.63
N ARG A 4 19.24 -14.78 6.55
CA ARG A 4 19.92 -14.07 5.48
C ARG A 4 20.35 -12.67 5.88
N ILE A 5 19.57 -12.01 6.73
CA ILE A 5 19.94 -10.69 7.29
C ILE A 5 21.20 -10.83 8.13
N PHE A 6 21.26 -11.84 9.00
CA PHE A 6 22.45 -12.12 9.81
C PHE A 6 23.63 -12.59 8.98
N ALA A 7 23.41 -13.45 7.98
CA ALA A 7 24.47 -13.85 7.05
C ALA A 7 25.04 -12.66 6.26
N PHE A 8 24.20 -11.69 5.87
CA PHE A 8 24.68 -10.46 5.24
C PHE A 8 25.53 -9.64 6.20
N ALA A 9 25.05 -9.43 7.43
CA ALA A 9 25.78 -8.68 8.45
C ALA A 9 27.17 -9.26 8.71
N GLU A 10 27.26 -10.58 8.81
CA GLU A 10 28.53 -11.28 9.01
C GLU A 10 29.45 -11.20 7.78
N GLN A 11 28.94 -11.51 6.58
CA GLN A 11 29.76 -11.66 5.38
C GLN A 11 30.15 -10.34 4.72
N LYS A 12 29.30 -9.32 4.82
CA LYS A 12 29.41 -8.06 4.07
C LYS A 12 29.70 -6.86 4.94
N VAL A 13 29.19 -6.86 6.17
CA VAL A 13 29.40 -5.77 7.14
C VAL A 13 30.46 -6.14 8.18
N VAL A 14 30.85 -7.42 8.26
CA VAL A 14 31.86 -7.95 9.18
C VAL A 14 31.46 -7.76 10.66
N LEU A 15 30.16 -7.91 10.94
CA LEU A 15 29.61 -7.89 12.29
C LEU A 15 29.48 -9.31 12.84
N THR A 16 29.73 -9.46 14.15
CA THR A 16 29.35 -10.70 14.83
C THR A 16 27.81 -10.83 14.90
N ILE A 17 27.33 -12.06 15.11
CA ILE A 17 25.89 -12.33 15.29
C ILE A 17 25.33 -11.49 16.45
N GLU A 18 26.06 -11.40 17.57
CA GLU A 18 25.65 -10.63 18.75
C GLU A 18 25.53 -9.13 18.45
N GLU A 19 26.48 -8.56 17.70
CA GLU A 19 26.44 -7.16 17.28
C GLU A 19 25.27 -6.89 16.32
N ALA A 20 25.06 -7.78 15.34
CA ALA A 20 23.93 -7.70 14.42
C ALA A 20 22.59 -7.83 15.17
N GLU A 21 22.50 -8.67 16.20
CA GLU A 21 21.29 -8.82 17.03
C GLU A 21 21.05 -7.61 17.93
N ARG A 22 22.12 -6.98 18.42
CA ARG A 22 22.00 -5.74 19.17
C ARG A 22 21.52 -4.60 18.27
N LEU A 23 22.12 -4.43 17.08
CA LEU A 23 21.68 -3.45 16.09
C LEU A 23 20.23 -3.68 15.67
N SER A 24 19.86 -4.95 15.40
CA SER A 24 18.48 -5.36 15.15
C SER A 24 17.53 -4.83 16.22
N ARG A 25 17.80 -5.14 17.50
CA ARG A 25 16.93 -4.73 18.61
C ARG A 25 16.84 -3.21 18.76
N THR A 26 17.96 -2.51 18.63
CA THR A 26 18.02 -1.05 18.80
C THR A 26 17.28 -0.29 17.70
N HIS A 27 17.31 -0.79 16.47
CA HIS A 27 16.80 -0.05 15.30
C HIS A 27 15.52 -0.62 14.69
N TRP A 28 15.13 -1.85 15.02
CA TRP A 28 13.86 -2.44 14.59
C TRP A 28 12.68 -1.56 14.99
N LEU A 29 12.67 -1.08 16.24
CA LEU A 29 11.60 -0.22 16.75
C LEU A 29 11.57 1.16 16.05
N ASN A 30 12.72 1.67 15.61
CA ASN A 30 12.84 3.06 15.13
C ASN A 30 12.73 3.19 13.61
N CYS A 31 13.24 2.21 12.87
CA CYS A 31 13.32 2.28 11.42
C CYS A 31 12.56 1.14 10.75
N GLY A 32 12.20 0.09 11.50
CA GLY A 32 11.44 -1.08 11.05
C GLY A 32 11.94 -1.80 9.79
N LEU A 33 13.10 -1.42 9.26
CA LEU A 33 13.82 -2.03 8.16
C LEU A 33 15.31 -2.03 8.52
N TYR A 34 15.88 -3.22 8.60
CA TYR A 34 17.31 -3.46 8.85
C TYR A 34 18.23 -2.71 7.89
N LEU A 35 17.80 -2.58 6.62
CA LEU A 35 18.55 -1.94 5.55
C LEU A 35 18.90 -0.48 5.86
N TYR A 36 18.00 0.28 6.50
CA TYR A 36 18.24 1.72 6.76
C TYR A 36 19.54 1.94 7.56
N VAL A 37 19.74 1.13 8.59
CA VAL A 37 20.93 1.19 9.46
C VAL A 37 22.18 0.82 8.70
N TYR A 38 22.14 -0.26 7.92
CA TYR A 38 23.29 -0.69 7.12
C TYR A 38 23.70 0.36 6.09
N VAL A 39 22.75 1.04 5.45
CA VAL A 39 23.06 2.13 4.53
C VAL A 39 23.65 3.33 5.27
N LYS A 40 23.05 3.78 6.37
CA LYS A 40 23.45 5.01 7.06
C LYS A 40 24.74 4.87 7.87
N GLU A 41 24.91 3.77 8.59
CA GLU A 41 26.02 3.58 9.53
C GLU A 41 27.18 2.81 8.92
N TYR A 42 26.92 1.94 7.94
CA TYR A 42 27.93 1.05 7.36
C TYR A 42 28.17 1.29 5.87
N ASN A 43 27.55 2.33 5.28
CA ASN A 43 27.69 2.69 3.86
C ASN A 43 27.42 1.51 2.90
N VAL A 44 26.50 0.63 3.29
CA VAL A 44 26.09 -0.51 2.48
C VAL A 44 25.29 -0.02 1.28
N ASP A 45 25.53 -0.59 0.11
CA ASP A 45 24.66 -0.37 -1.04
C ASP A 45 23.31 -1.05 -0.82
N ALA A 46 22.24 -0.27 -0.92
CA ALA A 46 20.88 -0.72 -0.61
C ALA A 46 20.41 -1.85 -1.53
N ARG A 47 20.86 -1.80 -2.79
CA ARG A 47 20.53 -2.80 -3.79
C ARG A 47 21.28 -4.10 -3.53
N GLU A 48 22.57 -4.03 -3.20
CA GLU A 48 23.36 -5.22 -2.82
C GLU A 48 22.71 -5.96 -1.64
N TYR A 49 22.36 -5.24 -0.58
CA TYR A 49 21.67 -5.82 0.57
C TYR A 49 20.35 -6.47 0.15
N SER A 50 19.52 -5.75 -0.59
CA SER A 50 18.19 -6.22 -0.98
C SER A 50 18.26 -7.43 -1.90
N ASP A 51 19.19 -7.44 -2.86
CA ASP A 51 19.41 -8.58 -3.76
C ASP A 51 19.91 -9.81 -2.98
N PHE A 52 20.72 -9.62 -1.93
CA PHE A 52 21.18 -10.73 -1.09
C PHE A 52 20.08 -11.28 -0.18
N VAL A 53 19.39 -10.40 0.54
CA VAL A 53 18.42 -10.78 1.58
C VAL A 53 17.11 -11.28 0.99
N HIS A 54 16.64 -10.69 -0.12
CA HIS A 54 15.36 -11.05 -0.75
C HIS A 54 15.44 -12.20 -1.76
N GLN A 55 16.62 -12.81 -1.94
CA GLN A 55 16.76 -14.11 -2.63
C GLN A 55 16.16 -15.24 -1.77
N CYS A 56 14.85 -15.28 -1.60
CA CYS A 56 14.16 -16.35 -0.89
C CYS A 56 13.59 -17.40 -1.86
N SER A 57 13.37 -18.62 -1.35
CA SER A 57 12.50 -19.58 -2.03
C SER A 57 11.06 -19.07 -1.97
N TYR A 58 10.39 -19.10 -3.12
CA TYR A 58 8.97 -18.77 -3.27
C TYR A 58 8.08 -20.02 -3.21
N ASP A 59 8.65 -21.21 -2.98
CA ASP A 59 7.94 -22.49 -3.07
C ASP A 59 6.84 -22.66 -2.01
N LYS A 60 6.91 -21.85 -0.94
CA LYS A 60 5.90 -21.81 0.12
C LYS A 60 4.70 -20.92 -0.24
N LEU A 61 4.85 -20.05 -1.23
CA LEU A 61 3.75 -19.23 -1.73
C LEU A 61 2.85 -20.09 -2.60
N HIS A 62 1.57 -20.09 -2.27
CA HIS A 62 0.55 -20.78 -3.02
C HIS A 62 -0.56 -19.80 -3.37
N TYR A 63 -1.25 -20.10 -4.46
CA TYR A 63 -2.42 -19.35 -4.86
C TYR A 63 -3.47 -19.35 -3.73
N ASN A 64 -3.93 -18.16 -3.38
CA ASN A 64 -4.95 -17.96 -2.36
C ASN A 64 -6.21 -17.37 -3.02
N GLY A 65 -7.05 -18.25 -3.57
CA GLY A 65 -8.31 -17.87 -4.21
C GLY A 65 -9.23 -17.05 -3.31
N PRO A 66 -9.50 -17.47 -2.05
CA PRO A 66 -10.31 -16.68 -1.12
C PRO A 66 -9.80 -15.26 -0.90
N LEU A 67 -8.49 -15.06 -0.82
CA LEU A 67 -7.89 -13.72 -0.70
C LEU A 67 -8.12 -12.88 -1.97
N LEU A 68 -7.89 -13.47 -3.14
CA LEU A 68 -8.13 -12.79 -4.42
C LEU A 68 -9.60 -12.37 -4.55
N ASP A 69 -10.53 -13.28 -4.30
CA ASP A 69 -11.98 -13.02 -4.39
C ASP A 69 -12.42 -11.92 -3.43
N MET A 70 -11.90 -11.94 -2.19
CA MET A 70 -12.17 -10.88 -1.22
C MET A 70 -11.68 -9.52 -1.74
N LEU A 71 -10.43 -9.42 -2.19
CA LEU A 71 -9.84 -8.16 -2.66
C LEU A 71 -10.54 -7.63 -3.92
N LEU A 72 -10.91 -8.50 -4.88
CA LEU A 72 -11.72 -8.13 -6.03
C LEU A 72 -13.07 -7.56 -5.60
N SER A 73 -13.74 -8.21 -4.65
CA SER A 73 -15.04 -7.74 -4.14
C SER A 73 -14.96 -6.40 -3.41
N MET A 74 -13.76 -5.96 -2.99
CA MET A 74 -13.52 -4.64 -2.43
C MET A 74 -13.32 -3.56 -3.51
N GLN A 75 -12.97 -3.95 -4.74
CA GLN A 75 -12.73 -3.06 -5.88
C GLN A 75 -13.94 -2.93 -6.83
N CYS A 76 -14.92 -3.82 -6.76
CA CYS A 76 -16.13 -3.75 -7.58
C CYS A 76 -17.27 -2.99 -6.86
N ALA A 77 -17.94 -2.09 -7.56
CA ALA A 77 -19.28 -1.67 -7.17
C ALA A 77 -20.26 -2.81 -7.50
N PRO A 78 -21.33 -3.05 -6.72
CA PRO A 78 -22.35 -4.00 -7.11
C PRO A 78 -23.05 -3.50 -8.37
N GLU A 79 -22.65 -4.03 -9.53
CA GLU A 79 -23.43 -3.97 -10.76
C GLU A 79 -24.71 -4.78 -10.50
N ASP A 80 -25.82 -4.08 -10.22
CA ASP A 80 -27.23 -4.53 -10.17
C ASP A 80 -28.09 -3.84 -9.09
N ALA A 81 -27.64 -2.76 -8.45
CA ALA A 81 -28.53 -1.91 -7.65
C ALA A 81 -29.43 -0.99 -8.52
N GLU A 82 -29.87 -1.45 -9.70
CA GLU A 82 -31.05 -0.89 -10.36
C GLU A 82 -32.30 -1.46 -9.69
N LYS A 83 -32.82 -0.71 -8.70
CA LYS A 83 -34.15 -0.79 -8.04
C LYS A 83 -34.05 -0.71 -6.52
N HIS A 84 -33.37 0.30 -5.98
CA HIS A 84 -33.83 0.88 -4.73
C HIS A 84 -33.48 2.36 -4.68
N ASP A 85 -34.52 3.17 -4.62
CA ASP A 85 -34.49 4.61 -4.41
C ASP A 85 -33.79 4.89 -3.06
N GLY A 86 -32.69 5.66 -3.11
CA GLY A 86 -32.06 6.27 -1.94
C GLY A 86 -31.01 5.46 -1.16
N LEU A 87 -29.82 5.23 -1.71
CA LEU A 87 -28.54 5.29 -0.99
C LEU A 87 -27.38 5.29 -1.99
N ARG A 88 -26.50 6.29 -1.88
CA ARG A 88 -25.39 6.59 -2.81
C ARG A 88 -24.60 5.34 -3.19
N ALA A 89 -24.30 5.18 -4.49
CA ALA A 89 -23.23 4.31 -4.97
C ALA A 89 -21.87 4.86 -4.48
N ALA A 90 -21.51 4.51 -3.25
CA ALA A 90 -20.25 4.86 -2.60
C ALA A 90 -19.70 3.59 -1.95
N GLY A 91 -18.57 3.06 -2.43
CA GLY A 91 -18.02 1.86 -1.78
C GLY A 91 -16.85 1.12 -2.45
N VAL A 92 -16.35 1.57 -3.60
CA VAL A 92 -15.15 0.98 -4.21
C VAL A 92 -13.91 1.38 -3.43
N ASN A 93 -13.13 0.41 -2.97
CA ASN A 93 -11.83 0.68 -2.36
C ASN A 93 -10.75 0.74 -3.44
N HIS A 94 -9.83 1.68 -3.30
CA HIS A 94 -8.60 1.73 -4.08
C HIS A 94 -7.48 1.10 -3.27
N LEU A 95 -6.95 -0.01 -3.78
CA LEU A 95 -5.97 -0.83 -3.06
C LEU A 95 -4.56 -0.50 -3.58
N TYR A 96 -3.65 -0.27 -2.64
CA TYR A 96 -2.24 -0.05 -2.89
C TYR A 96 -1.44 -0.99 -1.98
N TYR A 97 -0.40 -1.65 -2.49
CA TYR A 97 0.54 -2.32 -1.60
C TYR A 97 1.50 -1.30 -1.00
N PHE A 98 1.92 -1.51 0.25
CA PHE A 98 2.90 -0.64 0.90
C PHE A 98 3.88 -1.46 1.73
N THR A 99 5.11 -1.66 1.22
CA THR A 99 6.04 -2.67 1.72
C THR A 99 7.45 -2.14 1.92
N LYS A 100 8.17 -2.77 2.85
CA LYS A 100 9.61 -2.54 3.07
C LYS A 100 10.49 -3.44 2.18
N ALA A 101 9.89 -4.35 1.42
CA ALA A 101 10.59 -5.15 0.42
C ALA A 101 10.97 -4.29 -0.80
N ASN A 102 11.94 -4.76 -1.59
CA ASN A 102 12.19 -4.16 -2.91
C ASN A 102 11.06 -4.46 -3.88
N HIS A 103 11.01 -3.68 -4.96
CA HIS A 103 10.03 -3.80 -6.04
C HIS A 103 9.97 -5.23 -6.60
N SER A 104 11.13 -5.81 -6.99
CA SER A 104 11.18 -7.15 -7.58
C SER A 104 10.62 -8.24 -6.67
N HIS A 105 10.89 -8.17 -5.37
CA HIS A 105 10.37 -9.13 -4.40
C HIS A 105 8.87 -8.95 -4.21
N ALA A 106 8.38 -7.72 -4.08
CA ALA A 106 6.96 -7.43 -3.96
C ALA A 106 6.18 -7.96 -5.17
N GLN A 107 6.62 -7.67 -6.40
CA GLN A 107 6.03 -8.16 -7.63
C GLN A 107 5.97 -9.69 -7.66
N LYS A 108 7.10 -10.38 -7.38
CA LYS A 108 7.14 -11.85 -7.36
C LYS A 108 6.14 -12.43 -6.36
N VAL A 109 6.08 -11.89 -5.14
CA VAL A 109 5.12 -12.35 -4.12
C VAL A 109 3.67 -12.19 -4.60
N LEU A 110 3.35 -11.06 -5.24
CA LEU A 110 2.02 -10.80 -5.79
C LEU A 110 1.70 -11.71 -6.98
N ASP A 111 2.65 -11.94 -7.88
CA ASP A 111 2.49 -12.82 -9.05
C ASP A 111 2.26 -14.28 -8.62
N PHE A 112 3.07 -14.81 -7.70
CA PHE A 112 2.92 -16.18 -7.18
C PHE A 112 1.56 -16.41 -6.51
N GLN A 113 0.98 -15.36 -5.92
CA GLN A 113 -0.36 -15.41 -5.31
C GLN A 113 -1.50 -15.03 -6.27
N ARG A 114 -1.18 -14.70 -7.54
CA ARG A 114 -2.11 -14.20 -8.56
C ARG A 114 -2.83 -12.90 -8.18
N LEU A 115 -2.18 -12.06 -7.37
CA LEU A 115 -2.70 -10.78 -6.92
C LEU A 115 -2.32 -9.60 -7.83
N ARG A 116 -1.50 -9.82 -8.88
CA ARG A 116 -1.13 -8.77 -9.85
C ARG A 116 -2.32 -7.93 -10.35
N PRO A 117 -3.46 -8.51 -10.76
CA PRO A 117 -4.58 -7.71 -11.26
C PRO A 117 -5.19 -6.74 -10.23
N ILE A 118 -4.98 -7.00 -8.93
CA ILE A 118 -5.47 -6.14 -7.85
C ILE A 118 -4.63 -4.86 -7.73
N PHE A 119 -3.33 -4.99 -7.94
CA PHE A 119 -2.34 -3.95 -7.70
C PHE A 119 -1.68 -3.46 -8.99
N THR A 120 -2.36 -3.60 -10.12
CA THR A 120 -1.92 -3.04 -11.39
C THR A 120 -3.08 -2.37 -12.11
N ARG A 121 -2.75 -1.40 -12.96
CA ARG A 121 -3.68 -0.80 -13.92
C ARG A 121 -3.01 -0.64 -15.28
N PRO A 122 -3.77 -0.53 -16.38
CA PRO A 122 -3.20 -0.16 -17.67
C PRO A 122 -2.46 1.17 -17.57
N ARG A 123 -1.25 1.24 -18.15
CA ARG A 123 -0.47 2.48 -18.21
C ARG A 123 -1.15 3.45 -19.19
N PRO A 124 -1.38 4.73 -18.81
CA PRO A 124 -1.87 5.72 -19.75
C PRO A 124 -0.92 5.90 -20.94
N ALA A 125 -1.47 5.95 -22.16
CA ALA A 125 -0.68 6.15 -23.37
C ALA A 125 0.08 7.49 -23.33
N GLY A 126 1.40 7.45 -23.55
CA GLY A 126 2.25 8.64 -23.63
C GLY A 126 2.95 9.04 -22.33
N LEU A 127 2.72 8.34 -21.21
CA LEU A 127 3.57 8.50 -20.03
C LEU A 127 4.89 7.74 -20.23
N PRO A 128 6.06 8.38 -20.01
CA PRO A 128 7.33 7.69 -20.08
C PRO A 128 7.38 6.57 -19.03
N VAL A 129 7.98 5.44 -19.41
CA VAL A 129 8.38 4.42 -18.43
C VAL A 129 9.43 5.07 -17.54
N GLU A 130 9.20 5.16 -16.22
CA GLU A 130 10.24 5.66 -15.32
C GLU A 130 11.48 4.75 -15.44
N ASP A 131 12.61 5.33 -15.89
CA ASP A 131 13.82 4.60 -16.31
C ASP A 131 14.43 3.71 -15.21
N ASP A 132 14.12 3.96 -13.93
CA ASP A 132 14.61 3.17 -12.79
C ASP A 132 14.07 1.72 -12.77
N HIS A 133 12.98 1.44 -13.48
CA HIS A 133 12.42 0.08 -13.60
C HIS A 133 13.13 -0.77 -14.67
N ARG A 134 13.76 -0.15 -15.68
CA ARG A 134 14.28 -0.86 -16.87
C ARG A 134 15.40 -1.85 -16.61
N ALA A 135 16.14 -1.72 -15.51
CA ALA A 135 17.39 -2.46 -15.32
C ALA A 135 17.19 -3.96 -15.04
N LYS A 136 15.96 -4.48 -14.86
CA LYS A 136 15.74 -5.86 -14.40
C LYS A 136 14.58 -6.64 -15.06
N ASP A 137 13.88 -6.10 -16.05
CA ASP A 137 12.66 -6.77 -16.54
C ASP A 137 12.99 -7.92 -17.51
N GLN A 138 12.77 -9.14 -17.04
CA GLN A 138 12.69 -10.30 -17.92
C GLN A 138 11.30 -10.30 -18.58
N ALA A 139 11.31 -10.02 -19.89
CA ALA A 139 10.17 -9.97 -20.81
C ALA A 139 9.32 -8.68 -20.72
N GLY A 140 9.20 -7.97 -21.84
CA GLY A 140 8.48 -6.70 -22.03
C GLY A 140 6.96 -6.72 -21.79
N PHE A 141 6.48 -7.49 -20.82
CA PHE A 141 5.12 -7.45 -20.28
C PHE A 141 4.92 -6.37 -19.21
N GLU A 142 6.01 -5.76 -18.71
CA GLU A 142 5.95 -4.68 -17.71
C GLU A 142 5.77 -3.27 -18.32
N ASP A 143 5.89 -3.15 -19.64
CA ASP A 143 5.74 -1.87 -20.35
C ASP A 143 4.28 -1.39 -20.43
N ASP A 144 3.31 -2.30 -20.26
CA ASP A 144 1.88 -2.01 -20.46
C ASP A 144 1.11 -1.70 -19.17
N VAL A 145 1.71 -1.93 -17.99
CA VAL A 145 1.03 -1.79 -16.70
C VAL A 145 1.75 -0.83 -15.75
N GLU A 146 0.97 -0.12 -14.94
CA GLU A 146 1.45 0.63 -13.78
C GLU A 146 1.15 -0.17 -12.51
N TRP A 147 2.15 -0.34 -11.65
CA TRP A 147 1.97 -0.94 -10.33
C TRP A 147 1.40 0.06 -9.32
N LEU A 148 0.36 -0.37 -8.60
CA LEU A 148 -0.31 0.38 -7.56
C LEU A 148 0.27 0.00 -6.20
N GLY A 149 1.41 0.59 -5.86
CA GLY A 149 1.99 0.45 -4.54
C GLY A 149 3.36 1.08 -4.40
N PHE A 150 3.90 0.93 -3.19
CA PHE A 150 5.12 1.61 -2.75
C PHE A 150 6.04 0.60 -2.05
N SER A 151 7.18 0.31 -2.68
CA SER A 151 8.30 -0.44 -2.13
C SER A 151 9.16 0.45 -1.20
N TYR A 152 10.24 -0.08 -0.62
CA TYR A 152 11.18 0.79 0.10
C TYR A 152 11.90 1.76 -0.85
N GLU A 153 12.15 1.35 -2.11
CA GLU A 153 12.78 2.22 -3.11
C GLU A 153 11.89 3.45 -3.38
N ASP A 154 10.58 3.24 -3.52
CA ASP A 154 9.60 4.32 -3.69
C ASP A 154 9.57 5.25 -2.47
N GLN A 155 9.55 4.69 -1.26
CA GLN A 155 9.60 5.46 -0.03
C GLN A 155 10.83 6.37 0.03
N TRP A 156 12.00 5.84 -0.28
CA TRP A 156 13.25 6.60 -0.22
C TRP A 156 13.32 7.66 -1.31
N ARG A 157 12.90 7.34 -2.53
CA ARG A 157 12.80 8.30 -3.64
C ARG A 157 11.90 9.48 -3.27
N LEU A 158 10.73 9.20 -2.71
CA LEU A 158 9.74 10.21 -2.34
C LEU A 158 10.10 11.04 -1.10
N THR A 159 11.04 10.56 -0.27
CA THR A 159 11.47 11.23 0.97
C THR A 159 12.83 11.94 0.84
N ASN A 160 13.54 11.75 -0.27
CA ASN A 160 14.81 12.41 -0.57
C ASN A 160 14.75 13.94 -0.35
N PRO A 161 15.76 14.58 0.28
CA PRO A 161 17.07 14.04 0.69
C PRO A 161 17.08 13.20 1.98
N GLU A 162 16.03 13.29 2.81
CA GLU A 162 15.96 12.60 4.09
C GLU A 162 15.17 11.31 3.94
N THR A 163 15.89 10.23 3.61
CA THR A 163 15.33 8.88 3.50
C THR A 163 14.49 8.51 4.71
N ALA A 164 13.22 8.19 4.49
CA ALA A 164 12.32 7.67 5.50
C ALA A 164 11.53 6.49 4.95
N ASN A 165 11.20 5.54 5.84
CA ASN A 165 10.41 4.36 5.54
C ASN A 165 9.52 4.01 6.74
N LYS A 166 8.52 3.14 6.58
CA LYS A 166 7.70 2.67 7.72
C LYS A 166 8.59 2.24 8.90
N PRO A 167 8.33 2.63 10.16
CA PRO A 167 7.14 3.32 10.67
C PRO A 167 7.24 4.85 10.68
N MET A 168 8.27 5.45 10.07
CA MET A 168 8.46 6.91 10.12
C MET A 168 7.31 7.67 9.46
N ARG A 169 6.73 8.63 10.19
CA ARG A 169 5.60 9.46 9.75
C ARG A 169 5.78 10.04 8.35
N ARG A 170 7.00 10.51 8.04
CA ARG A 170 7.34 11.13 6.76
C ARG A 170 7.07 10.22 5.55
N ALA A 171 7.25 8.90 5.68
CA ALA A 171 6.97 7.94 4.62
C ALA A 171 5.48 7.91 4.26
N TYR A 172 4.59 7.98 5.26
CA TYR A 172 3.14 8.02 5.06
C TYR A 172 2.68 9.35 4.45
N GLU A 173 3.24 10.47 4.91
CA GLU A 173 2.91 11.81 4.39
C GLU A 173 3.22 11.94 2.89
N VAL A 174 4.37 11.43 2.44
CA VAL A 174 4.74 11.54 1.02
C VAL A 174 3.92 10.61 0.14
N ILE A 175 3.57 9.42 0.62
CA ILE A 175 2.71 8.48 -0.10
C ILE A 175 1.29 9.02 -0.20
N TYR A 176 0.78 9.61 0.88
CA TYR A 176 -0.50 10.31 0.84
C TYR A 176 -0.53 11.34 -0.27
N LYS A 177 0.50 12.19 -0.31
CA LYS A 177 0.64 13.24 -1.33
C LYS A 177 0.73 12.65 -2.73
N GLU A 178 1.58 11.63 -2.93
CA GLU A 178 1.76 10.95 -4.20
C GLU A 178 0.45 10.33 -4.73
N ILE A 179 -0.33 9.68 -3.86
CA ILE A 179 -1.66 9.16 -4.25
C ILE A 179 -2.59 10.31 -4.67
N LYS A 180 -2.59 11.42 -3.95
CA LYS A 180 -3.38 12.61 -4.31
C LYS A 180 -2.95 13.21 -5.65
N ASP A 181 -1.66 13.29 -5.89
CA ASP A 181 -1.08 13.84 -7.10
C ASP A 181 -1.45 12.95 -8.30
N ARG A 182 -1.30 11.62 -8.19
CA ARG A 182 -1.74 10.65 -9.21
C ARG A 182 -3.22 10.74 -9.53
N VAL A 183 -4.09 10.83 -8.51
CA VAL A 183 -5.54 11.00 -8.73
C VAL A 183 -5.85 12.33 -9.44
N THR A 184 -5.08 13.38 -9.14
CA THR A 184 -5.22 14.68 -9.80
C THR A 184 -4.75 14.63 -11.26
N GLU A 185 -3.70 13.89 -11.55
CA GLU A 185 -3.20 13.67 -12.92
C GLU A 185 -4.17 12.83 -13.75
N ASP A 186 -4.70 11.74 -13.19
CA ASP A 186 -5.76 10.95 -13.81
C ASP A 186 -6.95 11.84 -14.21
N ALA A 187 -7.34 12.78 -13.33
CA ALA A 187 -8.44 13.72 -13.59
C ALA A 187 -8.14 14.66 -14.76
N LYS A 188 -6.90 15.15 -14.87
CA LYS A 188 -6.46 16.00 -15.98
C LYS A 188 -6.44 15.23 -17.30
N LEU A 189 -5.94 13.99 -17.30
CA LEU A 189 -5.89 13.14 -18.49
C LEU A 189 -7.29 12.90 -19.03
N VAL A 190 -8.23 12.50 -18.17
CA VAL A 190 -9.64 12.26 -18.55
C VAL A 190 -10.32 13.54 -19.06
N ALA A 191 -10.04 14.70 -18.47
CA ALA A 191 -10.58 15.97 -18.95
C ALA A 191 -10.03 16.40 -20.33
N THR A 192 -8.80 16.00 -20.67
CA THR A 192 -8.12 16.41 -21.91
C THR A 192 -8.52 15.54 -23.11
N THR A 193 -8.88 14.27 -22.88
CA THR A 193 -9.44 13.39 -23.92
C THR A 193 -10.91 13.68 -24.25
N ALA A 194 -11.62 14.44 -23.41
CA ALA A 194 -13.05 14.70 -23.55
C ALA A 194 -13.50 15.75 -24.61
N PRO A 195 -12.71 16.75 -25.08
CA PRO A 195 -13.23 17.75 -26.02
C PRO A 195 -12.80 17.58 -27.49
N ALA A 196 -12.11 16.50 -27.89
CA ALA A 196 -11.62 16.34 -29.27
C ALA A 196 -12.39 15.32 -30.14
N ALA A 197 -13.39 14.62 -29.61
CA ALA A 197 -14.13 13.58 -30.33
C ALA A 197 -15.53 14.01 -30.82
N SER A 198 -15.81 15.32 -30.88
CA SER A 198 -17.12 15.83 -31.33
C SER A 198 -17.21 16.11 -32.83
N GLU A 199 -16.12 16.01 -33.59
CA GLU A 199 -16.16 16.10 -35.05
C GLU A 199 -15.34 14.95 -35.66
N GLN A 200 -16.05 13.99 -36.24
CA GLN A 200 -15.58 12.81 -36.99
C GLN A 200 -15.39 11.51 -36.18
N LEU A 201 -16.50 10.81 -35.94
CA LEU A 201 -16.72 9.39 -36.30
C LEU A 201 -18.01 8.90 -35.64
N ALA A 202 -19.14 9.25 -36.26
CA ALA A 202 -20.37 8.50 -36.07
C ALA A 202 -20.19 7.14 -36.75
N LEU A 203 -19.73 6.12 -36.01
CA LEU A 203 -19.92 4.68 -36.23
C LEU A 203 -19.00 3.86 -35.30
N THR A 204 -19.34 3.78 -34.00
CA THR A 204 -19.18 2.59 -33.13
C THR A 204 -19.72 2.93 -31.74
N SER A 205 -20.91 2.43 -31.42
CA SER A 205 -21.66 2.70 -30.19
C SER A 205 -21.19 1.87 -28.99
N SER A 206 -19.90 1.96 -28.63
CA SER A 206 -19.36 1.30 -27.42
C SER A 206 -18.37 2.14 -26.58
N SER A 207 -17.98 3.35 -27.02
CA SER A 207 -17.00 4.19 -26.31
C SER A 207 -17.64 5.13 -25.28
N ALA A 208 -18.82 5.68 -25.56
CA ALA A 208 -19.49 6.65 -24.68
C ALA A 208 -19.81 6.11 -23.26
N GLY A 209 -20.00 4.78 -23.14
CA GLY A 209 -20.19 4.11 -21.85
C GLY A 209 -18.91 3.95 -21.03
N ARG A 210 -17.75 3.78 -21.69
CA ARG A 210 -16.45 3.67 -21.00
C ARG A 210 -15.97 5.02 -20.50
N ASP A 211 -16.11 6.09 -21.30
CA ASP A 211 -15.65 7.43 -20.93
C ASP A 211 -16.42 8.00 -19.71
N SER A 212 -17.73 7.73 -19.64
CA SER A 212 -18.59 8.09 -18.50
C SER A 212 -18.24 7.33 -17.21
N VAL A 213 -17.89 6.05 -17.32
CA VAL A 213 -17.43 5.23 -16.18
C VAL A 213 -16.07 5.72 -15.68
N THR A 214 -15.14 6.05 -16.58
CA THR A 214 -13.81 6.56 -16.21
C THR A 214 -13.88 7.92 -15.51
N MET A 215 -14.74 8.86 -15.97
CA MET A 215 -14.96 10.13 -15.27
C MET A 215 -15.51 9.94 -13.85
N LYS A 216 -16.56 9.13 -13.70
CA LYS A 216 -17.16 8.87 -12.37
C LYS A 216 -16.17 8.22 -11.40
N VAL A 217 -15.30 7.32 -11.88
CA VAL A 217 -14.27 6.70 -11.04
C VAL A 217 -13.26 7.75 -10.54
N VAL A 218 -12.83 8.67 -11.39
CA VAL A 218 -11.87 9.71 -10.99
C VAL A 218 -12.50 10.78 -10.07
N GLU A 219 -13.75 11.17 -10.32
CA GLU A 219 -14.49 12.07 -9.43
C GLU A 219 -14.68 11.46 -8.03
N ASN A 220 -15.05 10.18 -7.96
CA ASN A 220 -15.16 9.45 -6.68
C ASN A 220 -13.81 9.41 -5.95
N LYS A 221 -12.73 9.02 -6.65
CA LYS A 221 -11.37 9.02 -6.09
C LYS A 221 -11.00 10.38 -5.49
N ARG A 222 -11.30 11.46 -6.21
CA ARG A 222 -10.98 12.83 -5.78
C ARG A 222 -11.77 13.27 -4.56
N ALA A 223 -13.07 12.93 -4.50
CA ALA A 223 -13.90 13.16 -3.33
C ALA A 223 -13.40 12.39 -2.10
N ASP A 224 -12.74 11.26 -2.32
CA ASP A 224 -12.23 10.38 -1.27
C ASP A 224 -10.82 10.71 -0.76
N LEU A 225 -10.15 11.74 -1.28
CA LEU A 225 -8.78 12.16 -0.88
C LEU A 225 -8.71 12.91 0.47
N ARG A 226 -9.39 12.40 1.49
CA ARG A 226 -9.35 12.93 2.86
C ARG A 226 -8.66 11.92 3.79
N PRO A 227 -7.89 12.35 4.80
CA PRO A 227 -7.17 11.43 5.68
C PRO A 227 -8.07 10.36 6.30
N GLU A 228 -9.29 10.71 6.72
CA GLU A 228 -10.26 9.80 7.32
C GLU A 228 -10.73 8.68 6.37
N ASN A 229 -10.54 8.82 5.06
CA ASN A 229 -10.91 7.81 4.08
C ASN A 229 -9.76 6.83 3.77
N PHE A 230 -8.56 7.04 4.34
CA PHE A 230 -7.42 6.14 4.19
C PHE A 230 -7.41 5.09 5.30
N VAL A 231 -7.13 3.84 4.92
CA VAL A 231 -7.01 2.71 5.84
C VAL A 231 -5.66 2.05 5.64
N MET A 232 -4.80 2.12 6.65
CA MET A 232 -3.54 1.36 6.67
C MET A 232 -3.82 -0.08 7.11
N VAL A 233 -3.26 -1.07 6.42
CA VAL A 233 -3.33 -2.48 6.82
C VAL A 233 -1.91 -2.99 7.02
N ASP A 234 -1.58 -3.45 8.21
CA ASP A 234 -0.24 -3.93 8.53
C ASP A 234 -0.31 -4.97 9.65
N ASP A 235 0.67 -5.87 9.70
CA ASP A 235 0.82 -6.84 10.77
C ASP A 235 1.72 -6.33 11.90
N SER A 236 2.58 -5.34 11.61
CA SER A 236 3.37 -4.67 12.63
C SER A 236 2.58 -3.51 13.23
N LEU A 237 2.18 -3.63 14.51
CA LEU A 237 1.37 -2.62 15.20
C LEU A 237 1.99 -1.21 15.14
N MET A 238 3.31 -1.08 15.29
CA MET A 238 4.02 0.22 15.20
C MET A 238 3.86 0.91 13.83
N ASN A 239 3.58 0.16 12.75
CA ASN A 239 3.33 0.76 11.44
C ASN A 239 1.95 1.43 11.38
N THR A 240 1.11 1.30 12.42
CA THR A 240 -0.21 1.94 12.50
C THR A 240 -0.18 3.30 13.19
N ASP A 241 0.86 3.62 13.97
CA ASP A 241 0.98 4.86 14.75
C ASP A 241 0.86 6.11 13.89
N ALA A 242 1.80 6.28 12.96
CA ALA A 242 1.82 7.44 12.07
C ALA A 242 0.52 7.62 11.26
N PRO A 243 -0.06 6.57 10.63
CA PRO A 243 -1.40 6.65 10.05
C PRO A 243 -2.46 7.19 11.02
N LEU A 244 -2.55 6.63 12.24
CA LEU A 244 -3.56 7.02 13.21
C LEU A 244 -3.39 8.48 13.66
N GLU A 245 -2.16 8.95 13.83
CA GLU A 245 -1.83 10.34 14.12
C GLU A 245 -2.09 11.31 12.95
N LEU A 246 -1.99 10.81 11.71
CA LEU A 246 -2.32 11.56 10.49
C LEU A 246 -3.84 11.66 10.26
N GLY A 247 -4.65 11.05 11.13
CA GLY A 247 -6.10 11.01 11.02
C GLY A 247 -6.63 9.88 10.13
N TRP A 248 -5.76 8.95 9.72
CA TRP A 248 -6.19 7.75 8.99
C TRP A 248 -6.86 6.77 9.95
N SER A 249 -7.47 5.76 9.36
CA SER A 249 -7.86 4.55 10.07
C SER A 249 -6.82 3.46 9.82
N ALA A 250 -6.85 2.40 10.62
CA ALA A 250 -5.96 1.27 10.50
C ALA A 250 -6.68 -0.06 10.79
N VAL A 251 -6.20 -1.11 10.14
CA VAL A 251 -6.52 -2.50 10.44
C VAL A 251 -5.22 -3.18 10.81
N TRP A 252 -5.11 -3.59 12.07
CA TRP A 252 -3.96 -4.37 12.54
C TRP A 252 -4.26 -5.86 12.38
N TYR A 253 -3.41 -6.55 11.63
CA TYR A 253 -3.41 -8.01 11.54
C TYR A 253 -2.57 -8.57 12.70
N ALA A 254 -3.23 -8.98 13.77
CA ALA A 254 -2.57 -9.51 14.96
C ALA A 254 -2.29 -11.00 14.78
N HIS A 255 -1.01 -11.38 14.66
CA HIS A 255 -0.64 -12.78 14.51
C HIS A 255 -0.87 -13.54 15.82
N ASP A 256 -1.20 -14.83 15.71
CA ASP A 256 -1.31 -15.74 16.84
C ASP A 256 -2.15 -15.18 18.01
N ALA A 257 -1.54 -15.05 19.20
CA ALA A 257 -2.15 -14.58 20.43
C ALA A 257 -1.71 -13.14 20.80
N GLU A 258 -1.19 -12.35 19.85
CA GLU A 258 -0.78 -10.97 20.11
C GLU A 258 -1.99 -10.14 20.56
N GLU A 259 -1.84 -9.32 21.60
CA GLU A 259 -2.90 -8.42 22.06
C GLU A 259 -2.42 -6.97 21.97
N LEU A 260 -3.37 -6.03 21.94
CA LEU A 260 -3.01 -4.62 22.04
C LEU A 260 -2.31 -4.38 23.38
N PRO A 261 -1.23 -3.57 23.40
CA PRO A 261 -0.59 -3.22 24.66
C PRO A 261 -1.60 -2.46 25.53
N THR A 262 -1.56 -2.76 26.83
CA THR A 262 -2.44 -2.14 27.84
C THR A 262 -1.67 -1.28 28.83
N ASP A 263 -0.34 -1.38 28.83
CA ASP A 263 0.56 -0.65 29.71
C ASP A 263 1.42 0.35 28.91
N VAL A 264 1.32 1.64 29.28
CA VAL A 264 2.10 2.74 28.69
C VAL A 264 3.60 2.59 28.92
N THR A 265 4.00 1.85 29.96
CA THR A 265 5.42 1.56 30.25
C THR A 265 6.01 0.53 29.29
N GLU A 266 5.18 -0.30 28.68
CA GLU A 266 5.57 -1.28 27.66
C GLU A 266 5.50 -0.68 26.25
N ASP A 267 4.50 0.16 25.99
CA ASP A 267 4.33 0.84 24.70
C ASP A 267 3.75 2.25 24.90
N ALA A 268 4.52 3.28 24.53
CA ALA A 268 4.12 4.68 24.64
C ALA A 268 2.90 5.04 23.76
N SER A 269 2.62 4.26 22.71
CA SER A 269 1.48 4.42 21.81
C SER A 269 0.19 3.77 22.36
N THR A 270 0.22 3.09 23.51
CA THR A 270 -0.96 2.51 24.17
C THR A 270 -2.19 3.46 24.23
N PRO A 271 -2.05 4.74 24.63
CA PRO A 271 -3.20 5.66 24.65
C PRO A 271 -3.77 5.96 23.26
N LEU A 272 -2.91 6.01 22.23
CA LEU A 272 -3.31 6.21 20.84
C LEU A 272 -4.15 5.03 20.35
N TYR A 273 -3.70 3.79 20.61
CA TYR A 273 -4.45 2.59 20.23
C TYR A 273 -5.81 2.51 20.94
N ALA A 274 -5.85 2.74 22.25
CA ALA A 274 -7.09 2.72 23.03
C ALA A 274 -8.12 3.75 22.52
N ALA A 275 -7.66 4.97 22.19
CA ALA A 275 -8.49 6.00 21.61
C ALA A 275 -8.99 5.62 20.20
N ALA A 276 -8.11 5.07 19.37
CA ALA A 276 -8.44 4.67 18.00
C ALA A 276 -9.43 3.49 17.95
N VAL A 277 -9.31 2.50 18.84
CA VAL A 277 -10.30 1.41 19.00
C VAL A 277 -11.63 1.99 19.45
N THR A 278 -11.63 2.85 20.47
CA THR A 278 -12.84 3.48 21.00
C THR A 278 -13.58 4.31 19.94
N SER A 279 -12.83 5.04 19.12
CA SER A 279 -13.39 5.81 18.00
C SER A 279 -13.67 4.95 16.76
N GLY A 280 -13.38 3.65 16.80
CA GLY A 280 -13.52 2.70 15.70
C GLY A 280 -12.60 2.91 14.50
N ARG A 281 -11.57 3.75 14.63
CA ARG A 281 -10.54 3.99 13.62
C ARG A 281 -9.46 2.91 13.59
N LEU A 282 -9.33 2.11 14.63
CA LEU A 282 -8.48 0.91 14.65
C LEU A 282 -9.35 -0.35 14.75
N GLN A 283 -9.22 -1.25 13.80
CA GLN A 283 -9.80 -2.59 13.83
C GLN A 283 -8.69 -3.63 14.01
N VAL A 284 -8.92 -4.65 14.81
CA VAL A 284 -8.01 -5.79 14.96
C VAL A 284 -8.62 -7.00 14.27
N ILE A 285 -7.84 -7.67 13.43
CA ILE A 285 -8.22 -8.90 12.74
C ILE A 285 -7.19 -10.01 13.02
N ARG A 286 -7.61 -11.27 12.92
CA ARG A 286 -6.74 -12.44 13.09
C ARG A 286 -6.54 -13.21 11.79
N ASN A 287 -7.40 -12.96 10.82
CA ASN A 287 -7.36 -13.54 9.50
C ASN A 287 -7.50 -12.42 8.45
N ILE A 288 -6.64 -12.41 7.43
CA ILE A 288 -6.68 -11.40 6.37
C ILE A 288 -8.02 -11.38 5.63
N LEU A 289 -8.76 -12.49 5.63
CA LEU A 289 -10.11 -12.59 5.05
C LEU A 289 -11.17 -11.79 5.81
N GLU A 290 -10.86 -11.28 7.01
CA GLU A 290 -11.72 -10.36 7.76
C GLU A 290 -11.58 -8.90 7.31
N LEU A 291 -10.59 -8.59 6.47
CA LEU A 291 -10.23 -7.22 6.08
C LEU A 291 -11.41 -6.45 5.49
N LYS A 292 -12.20 -7.08 4.61
CA LYS A 292 -13.37 -6.43 4.00
C LYS A 292 -14.35 -5.94 5.06
N ALA A 293 -14.72 -6.81 6.00
CA ALA A 293 -15.65 -6.47 7.06
C ALA A 293 -15.09 -5.38 7.99
N ALA A 294 -13.77 -5.42 8.28
CA ALA A 294 -13.10 -4.38 9.06
C ALA A 294 -13.14 -3.01 8.36
N ALA A 295 -12.81 -2.96 7.07
CA ALA A 295 -12.87 -1.74 6.26
C ALA A 295 -14.30 -1.17 6.15
N GLU A 296 -15.30 -2.04 6.02
CA GLU A 296 -16.71 -1.63 6.00
C GLU A 296 -17.14 -1.01 7.34
N ARG A 297 -16.74 -1.58 8.48
CA ARG A 297 -17.01 -0.99 9.81
C ARG A 297 -16.38 0.40 9.96
N ILE A 298 -15.13 0.56 9.56
CA ILE A 298 -14.43 1.86 9.56
C ILE A 298 -15.22 2.88 8.72
N ARG A 299 -15.59 2.51 7.49
CA ARG A 299 -16.33 3.39 6.57
C ARG A 299 -17.68 3.84 7.16
N GLN A 300 -18.41 2.90 7.76
CA GLN A 300 -19.70 3.21 8.41
C GLN A 300 -19.53 4.24 9.53
N ILE A 301 -18.47 4.11 10.35
CA ILE A 301 -18.18 5.04 11.43
C ILE A 301 -17.84 6.42 10.88
N ASN A 302 -16.93 6.50 9.91
CA ASN A 302 -16.49 7.78 9.34
C ASN A 302 -17.65 8.52 8.64
N SER A 303 -18.58 7.79 8.01
CA SER A 303 -19.78 8.39 7.38
C SER A 303 -20.76 9.04 8.38
N ARG A 304 -20.84 8.51 9.61
CA ARG A 304 -21.70 9.06 10.67
C ARG A 304 -21.11 10.33 11.26
N SER A 305 -19.79 10.36 11.45
CA SER A 305 -19.07 11.52 11.98
C SER A 305 -19.11 12.74 11.05
N THR A 306 -19.22 12.56 9.73
CA THR A 306 -19.34 13.67 8.76
C THR A 306 -20.77 14.23 8.62
N SER A 307 -21.77 13.58 9.21
CA SER A 307 -23.18 13.97 9.11
C SER A 307 -23.72 14.65 10.36
N SER A 308 -22.87 14.85 11.38
CA SER A 308 -23.15 15.54 12.65
C SER A 308 -22.47 16.90 12.68
#